data_AF-A0AA50QC15-F1
#
_entry.id   AF-A0AA50QC15-F1
#
_cell.length_a   1.000
_cell.length_b   1.000
_cell.length_c   1.000
_cell.angle_alpha   90.00
_cell.angle_beta   90.00
_cell.angle_gamma   90.00
#
_symmetry.space_group_name_H-M   'P 1'
#
loop_
_entity.id
_entity.type
_entity.pdbx_description
1 polymer ?
#
loop_
_entity_poly.entity_id
_entity_poly.type
_entity_poly.pdbx_seq_one_letter_code
_entity_poly.pdbx_strand_id
1 'polypeptide(L)'
;MKQAYQTNAAPQGIRVVKRIHLIQAIKPTDAGVPQHSNTAGPEQCAKRERSVFPVPGKMKTSDDVFFCAVERVLTLFNKYHRKNQKKVTNTVKSWFEQEALRVGWGEAIFLPDTQTGRSAGCMLRVPMKKGSSHVTNH
;
A
#
# COMPACT_ATOMS: atom_id res chain seq x y z
N MET A 1 -38.90 -12.32 -51.05
CA MET A 1 -37.63 -11.88 -50.41
C MET A 1 -37.94 -10.80 -49.39
N LYS A 2 -37.80 -11.06 -48.09
CA LYS A 2 -37.58 -10.03 -47.05
C LYS A 2 -36.68 -10.62 -45.96
N GLN A 3 -35.56 -9.96 -45.72
CA GLN A 3 -34.51 -10.32 -44.75
C GLN A 3 -34.90 -9.93 -43.32
N ALA A 4 -34.19 -10.59 -42.40
CA ALA A 4 -34.33 -10.62 -40.96
C ALA A 4 -33.96 -9.31 -40.23
N TYR A 5 -34.46 -9.15 -39.00
CA TYR A 5 -33.70 -8.52 -37.91
C TYR A 5 -34.05 -9.17 -36.57
N GLN A 6 -33.03 -9.77 -35.95
CA GLN A 6 -32.99 -10.18 -34.55
C GLN A 6 -32.51 -8.98 -33.71
N THR A 7 -33.14 -8.71 -32.58
CA THR A 7 -32.60 -7.83 -31.53
C THR A 7 -33.01 -8.40 -30.18
N ASN A 8 -32.02 -8.89 -29.44
CA ASN A 8 -32.18 -9.35 -28.07
C ASN A 8 -31.97 -8.15 -27.13
N ALA A 9 -32.99 -7.79 -26.36
CA ALA A 9 -32.90 -6.79 -25.32
C ALA A 9 -32.15 -7.35 -24.10
N ALA A 10 -31.09 -6.66 -23.68
CA ALA A 10 -30.28 -6.98 -22.50
C ALA A 10 -30.98 -6.51 -21.20
N PRO A 11 -30.97 -7.30 -20.11
CA PRO A 11 -31.39 -6.81 -18.80
C PRO A 11 -30.21 -6.12 -18.07
N GLN A 12 -30.36 -4.84 -17.76
CA GLN A 12 -29.48 -4.08 -16.86
C GLN A 12 -29.88 -4.34 -15.40
N GLY A 13 -29.29 -5.38 -14.79
CA GLY A 13 -29.45 -5.67 -13.37
C GLY A 13 -28.45 -4.89 -12.52
N ILE A 14 -28.90 -3.80 -11.89
CA ILE A 14 -28.15 -3.07 -10.87
C ILE A 14 -27.95 -3.99 -9.65
N ARG A 15 -26.70 -4.39 -9.36
CA ARG A 15 -26.35 -5.08 -8.10
C ARG A 15 -25.66 -4.12 -7.15
N VAL A 16 -26.42 -3.55 -6.22
CA VAL A 16 -25.86 -2.91 -5.01
C VAL A 16 -25.51 -4.00 -4.02
N VAL A 17 -24.22 -4.15 -3.69
CA VAL A 17 -23.77 -5.06 -2.64
C VAL A 17 -23.12 -4.26 -1.52
N LYS A 18 -23.92 -3.89 -0.52
CA LYS A 18 -23.43 -3.48 0.81
C LYS A 18 -22.79 -4.71 1.47
N ARG A 19 -21.47 -4.70 1.68
CA ARG A 19 -20.79 -5.68 2.54
C ARG A 19 -20.11 -4.95 3.69
N ILE A 20 -20.80 -4.92 4.83
CA ILE A 20 -20.22 -4.62 6.13
C ILE A 20 -19.44 -5.87 6.53
N HIS A 21 -18.14 -5.74 6.79
CA HIS A 21 -17.34 -6.85 7.32
C HIS A 21 -17.20 -6.69 8.83
N LEU A 22 -17.82 -7.60 9.59
CA LEU A 22 -17.66 -7.75 11.02
C LEU A 22 -16.28 -8.38 11.30
N ILE A 23 -15.41 -7.67 12.02
CA ILE A 23 -14.13 -8.22 12.48
C ILE A 23 -14.37 -8.84 13.85
N GLN A 24 -14.33 -10.17 13.95
CA GLN A 24 -14.28 -10.87 15.23
C GLN A 24 -12.92 -10.65 15.90
N ALA A 25 -12.94 -10.13 17.13
CA ALA A 25 -11.77 -9.99 17.96
C ALA A 25 -11.42 -11.34 18.61
N ILE A 26 -10.22 -11.84 18.32
CA ILE A 26 -9.70 -13.07 18.92
C ILE A 26 -8.90 -12.66 20.16
N LYS A 27 -9.32 -13.14 21.35
CA LYS A 27 -8.59 -12.96 22.61
C LYS A 27 -7.37 -13.90 22.65
N PRO A 28 -6.24 -13.51 23.27
CA PRO A 28 -5.11 -14.41 23.46
C PRO A 28 -5.35 -15.25 24.71
N THR A 29 -5.12 -16.56 24.64
CA THR A 29 -4.95 -17.40 25.84
C THR A 29 -3.84 -18.42 25.59
N ASP A 30 -3.14 -18.65 26.69
CA ASP A 30 -1.80 -19.15 26.94
C ASP A 30 -1.63 -20.68 26.83
N ALA A 31 -0.35 -21.07 26.73
CA ALA A 31 0.28 -22.37 27.05
C ALA A 31 -0.01 -23.63 26.20
N GLY A 32 1.09 -24.25 25.70
CA GLY A 32 1.17 -25.66 25.30
C GLY A 32 2.12 -25.99 24.14
N VAL A 33 3.40 -26.22 24.44
CA VAL A 33 4.51 -26.74 23.58
C VAL A 33 4.48 -28.30 23.61
N PRO A 34 5.14 -29.17 22.75
CA PRO A 34 6.22 -28.95 21.75
C PRO A 34 6.18 -29.68 20.38
N GLN A 35 7.12 -29.22 19.53
CA GLN A 35 7.98 -29.93 18.56
C GLN A 35 7.38 -30.54 17.27
N HIS A 36 7.90 -30.07 16.13
CA HIS A 36 8.82 -30.85 15.29
C HIS A 36 9.70 -29.88 14.50
N SER A 37 11.00 -30.09 14.59
CA SER A 37 12.08 -29.37 13.93
C SER A 37 11.98 -29.46 12.41
N ASN A 38 12.22 -28.36 11.70
CA ASN A 38 13.17 -28.27 10.59
C ASN A 38 13.30 -26.82 10.08
N THR A 39 14.56 -26.42 9.97
CA THR A 39 15.13 -25.19 9.41
C THR A 39 14.34 -24.58 8.25
N ALA A 40 13.78 -23.37 8.43
CA ALA A 40 13.28 -22.54 7.34
C ALA A 40 13.71 -21.08 7.57
N GLY A 41 14.53 -20.57 6.64
CA GLY A 41 15.26 -19.31 6.75
C GLY A 41 14.41 -18.02 6.73
N PRO A 42 15.07 -16.85 6.74
CA PRO A 42 14.45 -15.51 6.89
C PRO A 42 13.56 -15.06 5.70
N GLU A 43 13.32 -15.91 4.71
CA GLU A 43 12.78 -15.51 3.40
C GLU A 43 11.24 -15.36 3.37
N GLN A 44 10.51 -16.05 4.25
CA GLN A 44 9.03 -16.02 4.22
C GLN A 44 8.42 -14.75 4.81
N CYS A 45 9.10 -14.07 5.75
CA CYS A 45 8.65 -12.78 6.26
C CYS A 45 8.79 -11.65 5.22
N ALA A 46 9.87 -11.66 4.44
CA ALA A 46 10.16 -10.61 3.46
C ALA A 46 9.10 -10.49 2.35
N LYS A 47 8.52 -11.61 1.91
CA LYS A 47 7.50 -11.60 0.84
C LYS A 47 6.17 -10.99 1.28
N ARG A 48 5.79 -11.18 2.55
CA ARG A 48 4.57 -10.59 3.13
C ARG A 48 4.72 -9.08 3.32
N GLU A 49 5.89 -8.64 3.80
CA GLU A 49 6.18 -7.22 4.04
C GLU A 49 6.12 -6.39 2.75
N ARG A 50 6.57 -6.94 1.61
CA ARG A 50 6.50 -6.26 0.30
C ARG A 50 5.07 -6.02 -0.21
N SER A 51 4.08 -6.75 0.33
CA SER A 51 2.68 -6.68 -0.12
C SER A 51 1.79 -5.81 0.76
N VAL A 52 2.35 -5.20 1.80
CA VAL A 52 1.64 -4.34 2.76
C VAL A 52 2.21 -2.94 2.67
N PHE A 53 1.32 -1.95 2.71
CA PHE A 53 1.73 -0.54 2.68
C PHE A 53 2.50 -0.21 3.97
N PRO A 54 3.67 0.42 3.88
CA PRO A 54 4.48 0.80 5.05
C PRO A 54 3.70 1.75 5.98
N VAL A 55 3.69 1.48 7.30
CA VAL A 55 3.02 2.34 8.29
C VAL A 55 4.08 2.92 9.23
N PRO A 56 4.07 4.24 9.49
CA PRO A 56 5.03 4.86 10.40
C PRO A 56 4.90 4.28 11.81
N GLY A 57 6.02 4.15 12.53
CA GLY A 57 6.06 3.64 13.92
C GLY A 57 5.87 2.12 14.08
N LYS A 58 5.47 1.39 13.03
CA LYS A 58 5.47 -0.09 13.02
C LYS A 58 6.78 -0.69 12.51
N MET A 59 7.71 0.16 12.07
CA MET A 59 9.00 -0.26 11.54
C MET A 59 10.05 -0.30 12.65
N LYS A 60 10.94 -1.30 12.57
CA LYS A 60 12.04 -1.47 13.54
C LYS A 60 13.12 -0.39 13.42
N THR A 61 13.20 0.29 12.27
CA THR A 61 14.12 1.39 12.06
C THR A 61 13.58 2.66 12.71
N SER A 62 14.39 3.28 13.56
CA SER A 62 14.17 4.58 14.18
C SER A 62 14.15 5.75 13.18
N ASP A 63 14.20 5.45 11.88
CA ASP A 63 14.28 6.45 10.85
C ASP A 63 12.90 7.05 10.57
N ASP A 64 12.85 8.38 10.61
CA ASP A 64 11.74 9.22 10.16
C ASP A 64 11.47 9.10 8.65
N VAL A 65 12.20 8.22 7.96
CA VAL A 65 12.22 8.06 6.52
C VAL A 65 12.17 6.58 6.15
N PHE A 66 11.39 6.23 5.13
CA PHE A 66 11.33 4.89 4.56
C PHE A 66 11.43 4.90 3.04
N PHE A 67 12.35 4.10 2.48
CA PHE A 67 12.48 3.95 1.03
C PHE A 67 11.64 2.77 0.50
N CYS A 68 10.79 3.07 -0.49
CA CYS A 68 9.95 2.13 -1.20
C CYS A 68 10.42 2.01 -2.65
N ALA A 69 10.99 0.85 -3.00
CA ALA A 69 11.41 0.56 -4.37
C ALA A 69 10.22 0.55 -5.35
N VAL A 70 10.49 0.85 -6.63
CA VAL A 70 9.49 0.89 -7.71
C VAL A 70 8.61 -0.35 -7.77
N GLU A 71 9.23 -1.52 -7.66
CA GLU A 71 8.50 -2.80 -7.71
C GLU A 71 7.44 -2.87 -6.62
N ARG A 72 7.78 -2.44 -5.40
CA ARG A 72 6.85 -2.44 -4.27
C ARG A 72 5.73 -1.43 -4.48
N VAL A 73 6.02 -0.23 -5.00
CA VAL A 73 5.00 0.76 -5.35
C VAL A 73 3.99 0.16 -6.34
N LEU A 74 4.48 -0.48 -7.41
CA LEU A 74 3.63 -1.11 -8.43
C LEU A 74 2.84 -2.30 -7.88
N THR A 75 3.46 -3.14 -7.06
CA THR A 75 2.78 -4.27 -6.40
C THR A 75 1.64 -3.77 -5.53
N LEU A 76 1.85 -2.71 -4.74
CA LEU A 76 0.83 -2.13 -3.88
C LEU A 76 -0.33 -1.54 -4.69
N PHE A 77 -0.03 -0.75 -5.72
CA PHE A 77 -1.04 -0.16 -6.61
C PHE A 77 -1.87 -1.24 -7.31
N ASN A 78 -1.19 -2.24 -7.89
CA ASN A 78 -1.82 -3.33 -8.62
C ASN A 78 -2.69 -4.19 -7.72
N LYS A 79 -2.26 -4.44 -6.48
CA LYS A 79 -3.04 -5.17 -5.48
C LYS A 79 -4.31 -4.40 -5.10
N TYR A 80 -4.21 -3.10 -4.84
CA TYR A 80 -5.34 -2.27 -4.43
C TYR A 80 -6.38 -2.11 -5.55
N HIS A 81 -5.92 -1.85 -6.78
CA HIS A 81 -6.80 -1.59 -7.91
C HIS A 81 -7.12 -2.82 -8.77
N ARG A 82 -6.57 -4.00 -8.44
CA ARG A 82 -6.63 -5.22 -9.28
C ARG A 82 -6.18 -4.96 -10.73
N LYS A 83 -5.09 -4.20 -10.89
CA LYS A 83 -4.49 -3.82 -12.18
C LYS A 83 -3.14 -4.51 -12.38
N ASN A 84 -2.53 -4.30 -13.55
CA ASN A 84 -1.19 -4.81 -13.88
C ASN A 84 -0.30 -3.73 -14.50
N GLN A 85 -0.20 -2.57 -13.83
CA GLN A 85 0.71 -1.50 -14.22
C GLN A 85 2.17 -1.98 -14.16
N LYS A 86 2.93 -1.63 -15.19
CA LYS A 86 4.38 -1.94 -15.32
C LYS A 86 5.28 -0.73 -15.09
N LYS A 87 4.71 0.47 -15.04
CA LYS A 87 5.42 1.74 -14.94
C LYS A 87 4.75 2.64 -13.90
N VAL A 88 5.55 3.46 -13.22
CA VAL A 88 5.06 4.46 -12.28
C VAL A 88 4.58 5.67 -13.07
N THR A 89 3.28 5.69 -13.38
CA THR A 89 2.61 6.82 -14.03
C THR A 89 2.19 7.86 -12.99
N ASN A 90 1.76 9.05 -13.43
CA ASN A 90 1.23 10.07 -12.53
C ASN A 90 0.03 9.57 -11.70
N THR A 91 -0.82 8.71 -12.26
CA THR A 91 -1.91 8.07 -11.51
C THR A 91 -1.39 7.20 -10.37
N VAL A 92 -0.31 6.45 -10.59
CA VAL A 92 0.32 5.63 -9.55
C VAL A 92 0.93 6.53 -8.47
N LYS A 93 1.62 7.61 -8.86
CA LYS A 93 2.24 8.57 -7.93
C LYS A 93 1.20 9.22 -7.03
N SER A 94 0.17 9.81 -7.64
CA SER A 94 -0.91 10.50 -6.94
C SER A 94 -1.65 9.58 -5.97
N TRP A 95 -1.95 8.34 -6.40
CA TRP A 95 -2.54 7.35 -5.49
C TRP A 95 -1.60 7.03 -4.31
N PHE A 96 -0.31 6.81 -4.58
CA PHE A 96 0.65 6.43 -3.55
C PHE A 96 0.86 7.55 -2.52
N GLU A 97 0.89 8.81 -2.97
CA GLU A 97 0.96 9.99 -2.13
C GLU A 97 -0.28 10.11 -1.22
N GLN A 98 -1.48 9.96 -1.78
CA GLN A 98 -2.72 9.99 -1.00
C GLN A 98 -2.77 8.86 0.02
N GLU A 99 -2.37 7.65 -0.38
CA GLU A 99 -2.33 6.49 0.50
C GLU A 99 -1.29 6.67 1.63
N ALA A 100 -0.14 7.28 1.32
CA ALA A 100 0.87 7.61 2.31
C ALA A 100 0.34 8.57 3.37
N LEU A 101 -0.32 9.67 2.95
CA LEU A 101 -0.96 10.61 3.86
C LEU A 101 -2.04 9.92 4.71
N ARG A 102 -2.86 9.07 4.09
CA ARG A 102 -3.95 8.34 4.75
C ARG A 102 -3.45 7.43 5.88
N VAL A 103 -2.27 6.82 5.74
CA VAL A 103 -1.68 5.95 6.78
C VAL A 103 -0.79 6.70 7.77
N GLY A 104 -0.67 8.02 7.65
CA GLY A 104 0.02 8.89 8.62
C GLY A 104 1.45 9.31 8.23
N TRP A 105 1.90 9.06 7.00
CA TRP A 105 3.12 9.71 6.50
C TRP A 105 2.85 11.19 6.25
N GLY A 106 3.87 12.04 6.38
CA GLY A 106 3.78 13.46 6.09
C GLY A 106 3.98 13.76 4.61
N GLU A 107 4.86 13.01 3.95
CA GLU A 107 5.14 13.18 2.52
C GLU A 107 5.61 11.88 1.85
N ALA A 108 5.40 11.83 0.53
CA ALA A 108 5.90 10.79 -0.36
C ALA A 108 6.61 11.46 -1.55
N ILE A 109 7.92 11.23 -1.68
CA ILE A 109 8.77 11.86 -2.68
C ILE A 109 9.25 10.83 -3.67
N PHE A 110 8.83 10.94 -4.93
CA PHE A 110 9.33 10.09 -6.01
C PHE A 110 10.69 10.57 -6.49
N LEU A 111 11.70 9.70 -6.34
CA LEU A 111 13.06 10.00 -6.75
C LEU A 111 13.26 9.67 -8.23
N PRO A 112 13.85 10.56 -9.04
CA PRO A 112 14.25 10.24 -10.39
C PRO A 112 15.49 9.34 -10.40
N ASP A 113 15.54 8.43 -11.35
CA ASP A 113 16.72 7.69 -11.77
C ASP A 113 17.50 8.57 -12.75
N THR A 114 18.70 8.98 -12.36
CA THR A 114 19.54 9.90 -13.12
C THR A 114 20.05 9.33 -14.43
N GLN A 115 20.07 8.00 -14.59
CA GLN A 115 20.53 7.34 -15.81
C GLN A 115 19.37 7.12 -16.80
N THR A 116 18.17 6.79 -16.31
CA THR A 116 17.05 6.39 -17.17
C THR A 116 15.94 7.43 -17.27
N GLY A 117 15.95 8.48 -16.43
CA GLY A 117 14.89 9.47 -16.32
C GLY A 117 13.57 8.91 -15.76
N ARG A 118 13.55 7.64 -15.34
CA ARG A 118 12.39 6.98 -14.72
C ARG A 118 12.36 7.26 -13.23
N SER A 119 11.35 6.77 -12.51
CA SER A 119 11.41 6.79 -11.04
C SER A 119 12.32 5.68 -10.53
N ALA A 120 13.25 6.00 -9.63
CA ALA A 120 14.07 5.04 -8.89
C ALA A 120 13.32 4.43 -7.70
N GLY A 121 12.27 5.10 -7.22
CA GLY A 121 11.44 4.67 -6.10
C GLY A 121 10.71 5.85 -5.47
N CYS A 122 10.21 5.63 -4.25
CA CYS A 122 9.55 6.63 -3.44
C CYS A 122 10.13 6.64 -2.03
N MET A 123 10.46 7.83 -1.54
CA MET A 123 10.85 8.07 -0.15
C MET A 123 9.64 8.57 0.63
N LEU A 124 9.25 7.88 1.70
CA LEU A 124 8.21 8.30 2.62
C LEU A 124 8.86 8.97 3.82
N ARG A 125 8.32 10.10 4.29
CA ARG A 125 8.81 10.77 5.50
C ARG A 125 7.68 11.07 6.47
N VAL A 126 7.95 10.97 7.76
CA VAL A 126 6.99 11.35 8.79
C VAL A 126 6.81 12.88 8.81
N PRO A 127 5.66 13.39 9.28
CA PRO A 127 5.47 14.82 9.41
C PRO A 127 6.52 15.40 10.37
N MET A 128 7.24 16.44 9.95
CA MET A 128 8.12 17.16 10.88
C MET A 128 7.26 17.78 11.97
N LYS A 129 7.52 17.42 13.24
CA LYS A 129 6.92 18.11 14.38
C LYS A 129 7.46 19.54 14.36
N LYS A 130 6.62 20.49 13.95
CA LYS A 130 6.95 21.91 14.01
C LYS A 130 7.20 22.23 15.48
N GLY A 131 8.48 22.38 15.85
CA GLY A 131 8.85 22.75 17.19
C GLY A 131 8.11 24.04 17.54
N SER A 132 7.30 24.00 18.59
CA SER A 132 6.72 25.20 19.18
C SER A 132 7.88 26.04 19.69
N SER A 133 8.34 27.01 18.90
CA SER A 133 9.27 28.04 19.34
C SER A 133 8.52 28.86 20.40
N HIS A 134 8.60 28.44 21.66
CA HIS A 134 8.17 29.24 22.78
C HIS A 134 9.16 30.40 22.90
N VAL A 135 8.90 31.49 22.18
CA VAL A 135 9.63 32.74 22.31
C VAL A 135 9.18 33.36 23.63
N THR A 136 9.93 33.10 24.69
CA THR A 136 9.82 33.84 25.95
C THR A 136 10.55 35.16 25.74
N ASN A 137 9.81 36.24 25.44
CA ASN A 137 10.36 37.59 25.59
C ASN A 137 10.53 37.85 27.08
N HIS A 138 11.71 38.35 27.48
CA HIS A 138 12.05 38.73 28.85
C HIS A 138 12.35 40.23 28.90
#